data_AF-A0A7C1XYG6-F1
#
_entry.id   AF-A0A7C1XYG6-F1
#
_cell.length_a   1.000
_cell.length_b   1.000
_cell.length_c   1.000
_cell.angle_alpha   90.00
_cell.angle_beta   90.00
_cell.angle_gamma   90.00
#
_symmetry.space_group_name_H-M   'P 1'
#
loop_
_entity.id
_entity.type
_entity.pdbx_description
1 polymer ?
#
loop_
_entity_poly.entity_id
_entity_poly.type
_entity_poly.pdbx_seq_one_letter_code
_entity_poly.pdbx_strand_id
1 'polypeptide(L)'
;MNILNGQCAQVAKGLRISATKQAIFNRENIDKCADYLLNNKERLQYGGALKLGYPIATGVIEGACRHLINDRLDITGARWSLEGAESVLKLRSLKSSGDFDADWKHHKEASKKRNYTFSGAGM
;
A
#
# COMPACT_ATOMS: atom_id res chain seq x y z
N MET A 1 3.79 -17.59 -13.91
CA MET A 1 4.89 -17.41 -12.92
C MET A 1 4.45 -18.04 -11.59
N ASN A 2 5.10 -19.11 -11.13
CA ASN A 2 4.63 -19.96 -10.01
C ASN A 2 4.53 -19.21 -8.66
N ILE A 3 5.36 -18.19 -8.43
CA ILE A 3 5.27 -17.33 -7.23
C ILE A 3 3.91 -16.61 -7.16
N LEU A 4 3.41 -16.10 -8.29
CA LEU A 4 2.12 -15.40 -8.35
C LEU A 4 0.94 -16.33 -8.05
N ASN A 5 1.13 -17.64 -8.17
CA ASN A 5 0.13 -18.65 -7.85
C ASN A 5 0.26 -19.17 -6.41
N GLY A 6 1.08 -18.53 -5.55
CA GLY A 6 1.32 -18.98 -4.17
C GLY A 6 2.22 -20.21 -4.05
N GLN A 7 2.87 -20.65 -5.14
CA GLN A 7 3.71 -21.85 -5.17
C GLN A 7 5.17 -21.54 -4.80
N CYS A 8 5.40 -20.64 -3.83
CA CYS A 8 6.75 -20.20 -3.45
C CYS A 8 7.65 -21.35 -2.96
N ALA A 9 7.08 -22.36 -2.29
CA ALA A 9 7.82 -23.54 -1.83
C ALA A 9 8.36 -24.38 -3.00
N GLN A 10 7.57 -24.52 -4.08
CA GLN A 10 8.01 -25.21 -5.29
C GLN A 10 9.14 -24.44 -5.98
N VAL A 11 9.07 -23.11 -5.99
CA VAL A 11 10.11 -22.25 -6.55
C VAL A 11 11.39 -22.35 -5.72
N ALA A 12 11.31 -22.28 -4.39
CA ALA A 12 12.45 -22.47 -3.48
C ALA A 12 13.12 -23.83 -3.68
N LYS A 13 12.34 -24.91 -3.81
CA LYS A 13 12.84 -26.25 -4.16
C LYS A 13 13.55 -26.26 -5.51
N GLY A 14 12.96 -25.62 -6.53
CA GLY A 14 13.54 -25.49 -7.86
C GLY A 14 14.88 -24.76 -7.86
N LEU A 15 14.99 -23.65 -7.14
CA LEU A 15 16.22 -22.88 -6.97
C LEU A 15 17.35 -23.75 -6.40
N ARG A 16 17.08 -24.49 -5.33
CA ARG A 16 18.07 -25.36 -4.68
C ARG A 16 18.50 -26.53 -5.58
N ILE A 17 17.55 -27.16 -6.27
CA ILE A 17 17.84 -28.24 -7.23
C ILE A 17 18.69 -27.72 -8.38
N SER A 18 18.37 -26.54 -8.92
CA SER A 18 19.12 -25.92 -10.01
C SER A 18 20.55 -25.61 -9.59
N ALA A 19 20.75 -25.03 -8.40
CA ALA A 19 22.08 -24.75 -7.86
C ALA A 19 22.92 -26.02 -7.72
N THR A 20 22.33 -27.11 -7.23
CA THR A 20 23.01 -28.41 -7.12
C THR A 20 23.37 -28.97 -8.50
N LYS A 21 22.43 -28.97 -9.45
CA LYS A 21 22.66 -29.51 -10.81
C LYS A 21 23.72 -28.73 -11.59
N GLN A 22 23.83 -27.44 -11.34
CA GLN A 22 24.82 -26.56 -11.98
C GLN A 22 26.16 -26.52 -11.22
N ALA A 23 26.32 -27.30 -10.15
CA ALA A 23 27.52 -27.34 -9.32
C ALA A 23 27.96 -25.93 -8.83
N ILE A 24 27.00 -25.08 -8.45
CA ILE A 24 27.29 -23.74 -7.95
C ILE A 24 27.92 -23.85 -6.56
N PHE A 25 29.20 -23.52 -6.45
CA PHE A 25 29.95 -23.54 -5.19
C PHE A 25 29.55 -22.39 -4.26
N ASN A 26 29.44 -21.17 -4.77
CA ASN A 26 29.03 -20.00 -3.98
C ASN A 26 27.51 -19.78 -4.03
N ARG A 27 26.75 -20.71 -3.44
CA ARG A 27 25.27 -20.73 -3.50
C ARG A 27 24.56 -20.01 -2.35
N GLU A 28 25.29 -19.30 -1.49
CA GLU A 28 24.73 -18.64 -0.29
C GLU A 28 23.53 -17.74 -0.62
N ASN A 29 23.63 -16.91 -1.66
CA ASN A 29 22.53 -16.03 -2.08
C ASN A 29 21.30 -16.80 -2.58
N ILE A 30 21.51 -17.97 -3.20
CA ILE A 30 20.43 -18.83 -3.67
C ILE A 30 19.70 -19.45 -2.48
N ASP A 31 20.45 -19.93 -1.49
CA ASP A 31 19.86 -20.53 -0.29
C ASP A 31 19.14 -19.47 0.55
N LYS A 32 19.72 -18.28 0.73
CA LYS A 32 19.03 -17.14 1.37
C LYS A 32 17.73 -16.77 0.67
N CYS A 33 17.73 -16.74 -0.66
CA CYS A 33 16.51 -16.48 -1.43
C CYS A 33 15.46 -17.58 -1.21
N ALA A 34 15.86 -18.85 -1.26
CA ALA A 34 14.97 -19.97 -1.01
C ALA A 34 14.39 -19.94 0.42
N ASP A 35 15.21 -19.65 1.43
CA ASP A 35 14.77 -19.52 2.82
C ASP A 35 13.79 -18.35 2.99
N TYR A 36 14.06 -17.21 2.37
CA TYR A 36 13.13 -16.08 2.39
C TYR A 36 11.75 -16.47 1.84
N LEU A 37 11.71 -17.17 0.69
CA LEU A 37 10.46 -17.63 0.08
C LEU A 37 9.69 -18.61 0.96
N LEU A 38 10.40 -19.50 1.67
CA LEU A 38 9.79 -20.48 2.57
C LEU A 38 9.27 -19.82 3.85
N ASN A 39 10.08 -18.96 4.48
CA ASN A 39 9.74 -18.27 5.72
C ASN A 39 8.55 -17.30 5.54
N ASN A 40 8.36 -16.76 4.32
CA ASN A 40 7.27 -15.85 4.01
C ASN A 40 6.11 -16.50 3.24
N LYS A 41 6.01 -17.83 3.20
CA LYS A 41 5.00 -18.56 2.42
C LYS A 41 3.57 -18.08 2.64
N GLU A 42 3.21 -17.77 3.89
CA GLU A 42 1.86 -17.28 4.24
C GLU A 42 1.60 -15.87 3.70
N ARG A 43 2.63 -15.02 3.63
CA ARG A 43 2.55 -13.66 3.08
C ARG A 43 2.59 -13.64 1.55
N LEU A 44 3.18 -14.67 0.93
CA LEU A 44 3.34 -14.82 -0.52
C LEU A 44 2.14 -15.52 -1.20
N GLN A 45 0.96 -15.53 -0.57
CA GLN A 45 -0.29 -16.06 -1.13
C GLN A 45 -0.89 -15.10 -2.19
N TYR A 46 -0.07 -14.67 -3.14
CA TYR A 46 -0.44 -13.69 -4.17
C TYR A 46 -1.58 -14.15 -5.06
N GLY A 47 -1.76 -15.46 -5.24
CA GLY A 47 -2.89 -15.98 -6.02
C GLY A 47 -4.24 -15.61 -5.40
N GLY A 48 -4.32 -15.56 -4.06
CA GLY A 48 -5.50 -15.08 -3.35
C GLY A 48 -5.65 -13.57 -3.45
N ALA A 49 -4.55 -12.83 -3.21
CA ALA A 49 -4.54 -11.37 -3.29
C ALA A 49 -4.97 -10.86 -4.68
N LEU A 50 -4.44 -11.45 -5.75
CA LEU A 50 -4.79 -11.11 -7.13
C LEU A 50 -6.26 -11.41 -7.46
N LYS A 51 -6.82 -12.53 -6.96
CA LYS A 51 -8.26 -12.84 -7.13
C LYS A 51 -9.15 -11.82 -6.43
N LEU A 52 -8.69 -11.24 -5.32
CA LEU A 52 -9.39 -10.18 -4.59
C LEU A 52 -9.13 -8.78 -5.18
N GLY A 53 -8.32 -8.66 -6.25
CA GLY A 53 -7.95 -7.39 -6.85
C GLY A 53 -6.97 -6.56 -6.02
N TYR A 54 -6.30 -7.17 -5.04
CA TYR A 54 -5.34 -6.46 -4.19
C TYR A 54 -4.02 -6.19 -4.93
N PRO A 55 -3.41 -5.02 -4.70
CA PRO A 55 -2.09 -4.72 -5.24
C PRO A 55 -1.03 -5.62 -4.59
N ILE A 56 -0.22 -6.27 -5.42
CA ILE A 56 0.91 -7.13 -4.98
C ILE A 56 2.28 -6.56 -5.36
N ALA A 57 2.30 -5.48 -6.15
CA ALA A 57 3.52 -4.83 -6.61
C ALA A 57 3.79 -3.57 -5.76
N THR A 58 5.04 -3.41 -5.33
CA THR A 58 5.44 -2.23 -4.54
C THR A 58 5.44 -0.95 -5.37
N GLY A 59 5.63 -1.02 -6.70
CA GLY A 59 5.69 0.17 -7.56
C GLY A 59 4.44 1.06 -7.53
N VAL A 60 3.24 0.48 -7.40
CA VAL A 60 2.00 1.27 -7.26
C VAL A 60 1.97 1.99 -5.91
N ILE A 61 2.44 1.31 -4.85
CA ILE A 61 2.54 1.87 -3.50
C ILE A 61 3.61 2.96 -3.44
N GLU A 62 4.80 2.70 -3.98
CA GLU A 62 5.93 3.63 -4.04
C GLU A 62 5.59 4.85 -4.90
N GLY A 63 4.88 4.66 -6.02
CA GLY A 63 4.35 5.74 -6.85
C GLY A 63 3.37 6.62 -6.07
N ALA A 64 2.43 6.00 -5.34
CA ALA A 64 1.52 6.73 -4.47
C ALA A 64 2.27 7.50 -3.37
N CYS A 65 3.23 6.89 -2.68
CA CYS A 65 4.04 7.58 -1.68
C CYS A 65 4.81 8.76 -2.28
N ARG A 66 5.46 8.57 -3.42
CA ARG A 66 6.21 9.64 -4.10
C ARG A 66 5.30 10.83 -4.44
N HIS A 67 4.17 10.56 -5.09
CA HIS A 67 3.30 11.61 -5.61
C HIS A 67 2.38 12.23 -4.56
N LEU A 68 1.83 11.44 -3.63
CA LEU A 68 0.91 11.94 -2.60
C LEU A 68 1.62 12.47 -1.36
N ILE A 69 2.74 11.87 -0.98
CA ILE A 69 3.43 12.19 0.28
C ILE A 69 4.61 13.12 -0.01
N ASN A 70 5.61 12.64 -0.76
CA ASN A 70 6.91 13.31 -0.84
C ASN A 70 6.82 14.70 -1.49
N ASP A 71 6.02 14.86 -2.54
CA ASP A 71 5.82 16.14 -3.23
C ASP A 71 5.41 17.30 -2.31
N ARG A 72 4.89 17.03 -1.10
CA ARG A 72 4.48 18.08 -0.16
C ARG A 72 5.10 17.96 1.22
N LEU A 73 5.21 16.74 1.73
CA LEU A 73 5.70 16.50 3.09
C LEU A 73 7.22 16.44 3.17
N ASP A 74 7.91 16.12 2.07
CA ASP A 74 9.37 15.94 2.00
C ASP A 74 10.09 17.17 1.39
N ILE A 75 9.47 18.35 1.48
CA ILE A 75 10.08 19.61 1.05
C ILE A 75 11.05 20.10 2.13
N THR A 76 12.25 20.51 1.73
CA THR A 76 13.28 21.04 2.63
C THR A 76 12.74 22.19 3.49
N GLY A 77 12.95 22.11 4.80
CA GLY A 77 12.51 23.13 5.76
C GLY A 77 11.04 23.04 6.18
N ALA A 78 10.26 22.12 5.61
CA ALA A 78 8.89 21.88 6.06
C ALA A 78 8.88 21.23 7.45
N ARG A 79 7.99 21.70 8.32
CA ARG A 79 7.71 21.11 9.63
C ARG A 79 6.23 20.80 9.71
N TRP A 80 5.92 19.59 10.13
CA TRP A 80 4.54 19.12 10.22
C TRP A 80 4.29 18.54 11.60
N SER A 81 3.18 18.91 12.21
CA SER A 81 2.57 18.07 13.24
C SER A 81 1.95 16.84 12.56
N LEU A 82 1.79 15.75 13.30
CA LEU A 82 1.13 14.54 12.78
C LEU A 82 -0.28 14.86 12.24
N GLU A 83 -1.06 15.61 13.00
CA GLU A 83 -2.40 16.06 12.62
C GLU A 83 -2.39 16.92 11.35
N GLY A 84 -1.43 17.84 11.23
CA GLY A 84 -1.28 18.69 10.05
C GLY A 84 -0.89 17.90 8.81
N ALA A 85 0.06 16.97 8.94
CA ALA A 85 0.47 16.08 7.86
C ALA A 85 -0.69 15.22 7.37
N GLU A 86 -1.42 14.59 8.30
CA GLU A 86 -2.57 13.75 7.99
C GLU A 86 -3.69 14.53 7.29
N SER A 87 -3.99 15.74 7.78
CA SER A 87 -5.02 16.60 7.17
C SER A 87 -4.68 16.97 5.73
N VAL A 88 -3.42 17.33 5.46
CA VAL A 88 -2.96 17.62 4.09
C VAL A 88 -3.00 16.38 3.21
N LEU A 89 -2.57 15.21 3.72
CA LEU A 89 -2.60 13.96 2.98
C LEU A 89 -4.02 13.56 2.58
N LYS A 90 -5.02 13.73 3.45
CA LYS A 90 -6.42 13.47 3.13
C LYS A 90 -6.91 14.35 1.98
N LEU A 91 -6.64 15.65 2.03
CA LEU A 91 -7.01 16.58 0.96
C LEU A 91 -6.32 16.24 -0.38
N ARG A 92 -5.02 15.89 -0.34
CA ARG A 92 -4.29 15.47 -1.55
C ARG A 92 -4.84 14.16 -2.12
N SER A 93 -5.23 13.23 -1.26
CA SER A 93 -5.83 11.95 -1.67
C SER A 93 -7.16 12.19 -2.40
N LEU A 94 -8.05 13.01 -1.84
CA LEU A 94 -9.31 13.42 -2.47
C LEU A 94 -9.09 14.11 -3.82
N LYS A 95 -8.06 14.98 -3.90
CA LYS A 95 -7.73 15.66 -5.15
C LYS A 95 -7.22 14.68 -6.21
N SER A 96 -6.39 13.72 -5.82
CA SER A 96 -5.80 12.72 -6.72
C SER A 96 -6.81 11.67 -7.18
N SER A 97 -7.78 11.30 -6.35
CA SER A 97 -8.84 10.37 -6.75
C SER A 97 -9.93 11.02 -7.61
N GLY A 98 -10.02 12.36 -7.58
CA GLY A 98 -11.08 13.12 -8.26
C GLY A 98 -12.34 13.31 -7.40
N ASP A 99 -12.34 12.82 -6.16
CA ASP A 99 -13.51 12.84 -5.27
C ASP A 99 -13.69 14.16 -4.51
N PHE A 100 -12.79 15.12 -4.72
CA PHE A 100 -12.79 16.39 -3.98
C PHE A 100 -14.14 17.11 -3.99
N ASP A 101 -14.80 17.21 -5.14
CA ASP A 101 -16.07 17.96 -5.25
C ASP A 101 -17.21 17.26 -4.50
N ALA A 102 -17.25 15.93 -4.54
CA ALA A 102 -18.24 15.12 -3.85
C ALA A 102 -18.05 15.22 -2.33
N ASP A 103 -16.81 15.06 -1.86
CA ASP A 103 -16.47 15.20 -0.45
C ASP A 103 -16.73 16.63 0.06
N TRP A 104 -16.37 17.65 -0.73
CA TRP A 104 -16.60 19.04 -0.37
C TRP A 104 -18.09 19.38 -0.21
N LYS A 105 -18.95 18.83 -1.09
CA LYS A 105 -20.40 18.98 -0.95
C LYS A 105 -20.89 18.34 0.35
N HIS A 106 -20.47 17.11 0.61
CA HIS A 106 -20.80 16.39 1.84
C HIS A 106 -20.34 17.15 3.09
N HIS A 107 -19.09 17.64 3.10
CA HIS A 107 -18.50 18.40 4.20
C HIS A 107 -19.30 19.67 4.52
N LYS A 108 -19.75 20.41 3.50
CA LYS A 108 -20.59 21.60 3.68
C LYS A 108 -21.95 21.27 4.29
N GLU A 109 -22.61 20.22 3.79
CA GLU A 109 -23.91 19.77 4.31
C GLU A 109 -23.81 19.31 5.77
N ALA A 110 -22.78 18.52 6.10
CA ALA A 110 -22.50 18.07 7.46
C ALA A 110 -22.17 19.24 8.39
N SER A 111 -21.35 20.19 7.94
CA SER A 111 -21.02 21.39 8.72
C SER A 111 -22.23 22.28 8.96
N LYS A 112 -23.12 22.42 7.97
CA LYS A 112 -24.38 23.14 8.12
C LYS A 112 -25.27 22.49 9.18
N LYS A 113 -25.41 21.16 9.16
CA LYS A 113 -26.17 20.42 10.19
C LYS A 113 -25.54 20.64 11.58
N ARG A 114 -24.24 20.45 11.72
CA ARG A 114 -23.53 20.59 13.01
C ARG A 114 -23.66 21.99 13.62
N ASN A 115 -23.59 23.03 12.80
CA ASN A 115 -23.56 24.42 13.28
C ASN A 115 -24.95 25.08 13.35
N TYR A 116 -25.92 24.57 12.59
CA TYR A 116 -27.23 25.21 12.42
C TYR A 116 -28.42 24.25 12.62
N THR A 117 -28.26 23.09 13.26
CA THR A 117 -29.41 22.35 13.81
C THR A 117 -30.07 23.20 14.89
N PHE A 118 -31.13 23.88 14.49
CA PHE A 118 -32.00 24.66 15.35
C PHE A 118 -32.72 23.72 16.34
N SER A 119 -32.29 23.70 17.59
CA SER A 119 -33.10 23.18 18.71
C SER A 119 -34.15 24.23 19.05
N GLY A 120 -35.20 24.31 18.24
CA GLY A 120 -36.35 25.15 18.49
C GLY A 120 -37.61 24.44 18.05
N ALA A 121 -37.98 23.42 18.80
CA ALA A 121 -39.34 22.90 18.86
C ALA A 121 -39.79 23.00 20.33
N GLY A 122 -40.40 24.13 20.64
CA GLY A 122 -40.84 24.49 21.98
C GLY A 122 -41.57 25.84 21.94
N MET A 123 -42.59 25.93 21.09
CA MET A 123 -43.76 26.78 21.30
C MET A 123 -44.95 25.84 21.52
#